data_AF-A0ABD5WEJ1-F1
#
_entry.id   AF-A0ABD5WEJ1-F1
#
_cell.length_a   1.000
_cell.length_b   1.000
_cell.length_c   1.000
_cell.angle_alpha   90.00
_cell.angle_beta   90.00
_cell.angle_gamma   90.00
#
_symmetry.space_group_name_H-M   'P 1'
#
loop_
_entity.id
_entity.type
_entity.pdbx_description
1 polymer ?
#
loop_
_entity_poly.entity_id
_entity_poly.type
_entity_poly.pdbx_seq_one_letter_code
_entity_poly.pdbx_strand_id
1 'polypeptide(L)'
;MNRRQTRRQFLGASVSAGLVGIAGCAAPTGDRRQRSGSAEGNGNPASTTPDTTERMAQANVEPVDVRGALYVPARAWNTFQMWHGYDEKVIERDLGYAEQININAIRTWVSYEQWLENPEKLERSIDHFLTAADDRGIEVLFGLFESVGKEPTEKNLHDTDPLTAPPVQSPSSPVIQNPDKWDEPREFVRWFMDRWKDDDRLLAIEAMNEPGWLPKIKQFSKGMFETLAENRGRSR
;
A
#
# COMPACT_ATOMS: atom_id res chain seq x y z
N MET A 1 4.58 18.40 23.73
CA MET A 1 5.03 17.52 22.64
C MET A 1 3.90 17.38 21.64
N ASN A 2 4.15 17.70 20.37
CA ASN A 2 3.12 17.70 19.34
C ASN A 2 2.80 16.24 18.94
N ARG A 3 1.52 15.88 18.71
CA ARG A 3 1.06 14.51 18.39
C ARG A 3 1.84 13.86 17.22
N ARG A 4 2.39 14.69 16.33
CA ARG A 4 3.27 14.32 15.20
C ARG A 4 4.67 13.83 15.62
N GLN A 5 5.24 14.30 16.74
CA GLN A 5 6.59 13.90 17.19
C GLN A 5 6.61 12.50 17.81
N THR A 6 5.56 12.11 18.54
CA THR A 6 5.47 10.81 19.21
C THR A 6 5.18 9.64 18.26
N ARG A 7 4.52 9.88 17.12
CA ARG A 7 4.22 8.85 16.11
C ARG A 7 5.43 8.50 15.22
N ARG A 8 6.28 9.47 14.90
CA ARG A 8 7.45 9.30 14.02
C ARG A 8 8.53 8.38 14.58
N GLN A 9 8.72 8.36 15.90
CA GLN A 9 9.67 7.47 16.57
C GLN A 9 9.26 5.98 16.46
N PHE A 10 8.01 5.70 16.12
CA PHE A 10 7.44 4.36 16.16
C PHE A 10 7.59 3.60 14.83
N LEU A 11 7.28 4.25 13.71
CA LEU A 11 7.37 3.64 12.37
C LEU A 11 8.82 3.40 11.91
N GLY A 12 9.78 4.18 12.43
CA GLY A 12 11.21 3.94 12.20
C GLY A 12 11.72 2.59 12.72
N ALA A 13 10.97 1.95 13.63
CA ALA A 13 11.31 0.65 14.21
C ALA A 13 10.65 -0.56 13.51
N SER A 14 9.72 -0.36 12.56
CA SER A 14 8.87 -1.43 12.01
C SER A 14 9.12 -1.78 10.53
N VAL A 15 10.26 -1.40 9.97
CA VAL A 15 10.64 -1.81 8.60
C VAL A 15 11.09 -3.27 8.58
N SER A 16 10.14 -4.20 8.71
CA SER A 16 10.24 -5.63 8.35
C SER A 16 8.92 -6.35 8.60
N ALA A 17 7.91 -6.14 7.76
CA ALA A 17 6.83 -7.11 7.59
C ALA A 17 6.04 -6.82 6.31
N GLY A 18 6.29 -7.59 5.26
CA GLY A 18 5.33 -7.73 4.17
C GLY A 18 4.10 -8.44 4.72
N LEU A 19 3.02 -7.69 4.95
CA LEU A 19 1.74 -8.27 5.33
C LEU A 19 1.06 -8.84 4.08
N VAL A 20 1.16 -10.16 3.93
CA VAL A 20 0.28 -10.94 3.06
C VAL A 20 -1.12 -10.88 3.67
N GLY A 21 -2.01 -10.07 3.10
CA GLY A 21 -3.43 -10.08 3.44
C GLY A 21 -4.09 -11.33 2.86
N ILE A 22 -4.34 -12.34 3.70
CA ILE A 22 -5.22 -13.47 3.35
C ILE A 22 -6.65 -13.07 3.72
N ALA A 23 -7.45 -12.68 2.74
CA ALA A 23 -8.90 -12.63 2.90
C ALA A 23 -9.45 -14.08 2.84
N GLY A 24 -9.42 -14.78 3.97
CA GLY A 24 -10.03 -16.11 4.11
C GLY A 24 -11.48 -15.98 4.59
N CYS A 25 -12.45 -16.23 3.71
CA CYS A 25 -13.84 -16.45 4.13
C CYS A 25 -13.93 -17.76 4.93
N ALA A 26 -14.20 -17.68 6.23
CA ALA A 26 -14.46 -18.86 7.06
C ALA A 26 -15.94 -19.26 6.95
N ALA A 27 -16.22 -20.45 6.43
CA ALA A 27 -17.50 -21.14 6.62
C ALA A 27 -17.42 -22.01 7.89
N PRO A 28 -18.48 -22.09 8.72
CA PRO A 28 -18.44 -22.85 9.96
C PRO A 28 -18.92 -24.28 9.72
N THR A 29 -18.10 -25.28 10.04
CA THR A 29 -18.60 -26.66 10.21
C THR A 29 -17.87 -27.39 11.33
N GLY A 30 -18.63 -27.70 12.39
CA GLY A 30 -18.79 -29.07 12.87
C GLY A 30 -17.67 -29.70 13.70
N ASP A 31 -17.80 -29.54 15.02
CA ASP A 31 -17.61 -30.52 16.09
C ASP A 31 -17.02 -31.92 15.73
N ARG A 32 -15.85 -32.27 16.31
CA ARG A 32 -15.59 -33.66 16.74
C ARG A 32 -14.57 -33.75 17.88
N ARG A 33 -15.02 -34.40 18.96
CA ARG A 33 -14.32 -34.71 20.22
C ARG A 33 -13.12 -35.66 20.11
N GLN A 34 -12.16 -35.41 21.01
CA GLN A 34 -11.31 -36.31 21.84
C GLN A 34 -10.76 -37.63 21.29
N ARG A 35 -9.44 -37.83 21.46
CA ARG A 35 -8.92 -38.98 22.23
C ARG A 35 -7.48 -38.78 22.72
N SER A 36 -7.29 -39.18 23.98
CA SER A 36 -6.08 -39.25 24.79
C SER A 36 -5.13 -40.38 24.39
N GLY A 37 -3.82 -40.18 24.59
CA GLY A 37 -2.81 -41.23 24.59
C GLY A 37 -1.47 -40.72 25.12
N SER A 38 -1.11 -41.14 26.33
CA SER A 38 0.15 -40.87 27.04
C SER A 38 1.24 -41.89 26.68
N ALA A 39 2.48 -41.44 26.49
CA ALA A 39 3.69 -42.24 26.70
C ALA A 39 4.90 -41.32 26.97
N GLU A 40 5.59 -41.60 28.08
CA GLU A 40 6.78 -40.90 28.58
C GLU A 40 8.04 -41.23 27.79
N GLY A 41 8.98 -40.27 27.70
CA GLY A 41 10.34 -40.47 27.20
C GLY A 41 11.27 -39.40 27.76
N ASN A 42 12.23 -39.83 28.58
CA ASN A 42 13.15 -39.02 29.39
C ASN A 42 14.38 -38.53 28.57
N GLY A 43 14.77 -37.25 28.67
CA GLY A 43 16.01 -36.76 28.05
C GLY A 43 16.32 -35.26 28.16
N ASN A 44 17.19 -34.92 29.11
CA ASN A 44 18.11 -33.74 29.21
C ASN A 44 17.53 -32.31 29.41
N PRO A 45 17.96 -31.55 30.46
CA PRO A 45 17.59 -30.15 30.61
C PRO A 45 18.51 -29.28 29.75
N ALA A 46 18.15 -29.08 28.49
CA ALA A 46 18.76 -28.04 27.67
C ALA A 46 18.19 -26.69 28.10
N SER A 47 19.10 -25.78 28.44
CA SER A 47 18.88 -24.36 28.71
C SER A 47 17.88 -23.75 27.72
N THR A 48 16.68 -23.43 28.21
CA THR A 48 15.73 -22.61 27.48
C THR A 48 16.26 -21.18 27.47
N THR A 49 17.00 -20.86 26.41
CA THR A 49 17.02 -19.47 25.93
C THR A 49 15.57 -19.08 25.66
N PRO A 50 15.06 -17.96 26.19
CA PRO A 50 13.67 -17.56 25.94
C PRO A 50 13.45 -17.51 24.44
N ASP A 51 12.47 -18.30 24.01
CA ASP A 51 12.03 -18.43 22.64
C ASP A 51 11.83 -17.02 22.07
N THR A 52 12.34 -16.79 20.86
CA THR A 52 12.18 -15.58 20.06
C THR A 52 10.74 -15.04 20.06
N THR A 53 9.77 -15.93 20.22
CA THR A 53 8.33 -15.64 20.40
C THR A 53 8.02 -14.78 21.64
N GLU A 54 8.66 -15.05 22.78
CA GLU A 54 8.46 -14.26 24.03
C GLU A 54 9.12 -12.88 23.95
N ARG A 55 10.23 -12.76 23.22
CA ARG A 55 10.91 -11.46 22.99
C ARG A 55 10.09 -10.50 22.14
N MET A 56 9.32 -11.01 21.18
CA MET A 56 8.41 -10.16 20.38
C MET A 56 7.16 -9.74 21.16
N ALA A 57 6.74 -10.55 22.15
CA ALA A 57 5.58 -10.25 22.99
C ALA A 57 5.88 -9.22 24.10
N GLN A 58 7.14 -8.96 24.43
CA GLN A 58 7.56 -8.06 25.54
C GLN A 58 7.96 -6.65 25.10
N ALA A 59 7.95 -6.35 23.80
CA ALA A 59 8.07 -4.96 23.38
C ALA A 59 6.71 -4.29 23.64
N ASN A 60 6.60 -3.51 24.73
CA ASN A 60 5.47 -2.60 25.00
C ASN A 60 5.39 -1.52 23.91
N VAL A 61 4.99 -1.96 22.73
CA VAL A 61 4.82 -1.21 21.51
C VAL A 61 3.37 -0.73 21.59
N GLU A 62 3.18 0.52 22.05
CA GLU A 62 1.89 1.21 22.02
C GLU A 62 1.20 0.99 20.66
N PRO A 63 -0.05 0.52 20.61
CA PRO A 63 -0.70 0.22 19.35
C PRO A 63 -0.69 1.43 18.40
N VAL A 64 -0.35 1.21 17.12
CA VAL A 64 -0.42 2.27 16.11
C VAL A 64 -1.90 2.64 15.90
N ASP A 65 -2.27 3.88 16.21
CA ASP A 65 -3.63 4.42 16.05
C ASP A 65 -3.93 4.75 14.57
N VAL A 66 -4.19 3.72 13.76
CA VAL A 66 -4.61 3.83 12.36
C VAL A 66 -6.08 3.46 12.20
N ARG A 67 -6.88 4.42 11.74
CA ARG A 67 -8.30 4.27 11.38
C ARG A 67 -8.39 4.56 9.89
N GLY A 68 -8.18 3.51 9.12
CA GLY A 68 -7.90 3.58 7.69
C GLY A 68 -9.12 3.41 6.80
N ALA A 69 -9.07 3.98 5.59
CA ALA A 69 -9.97 3.67 4.49
C ALA A 69 -9.20 3.56 3.16
N LEU A 70 -9.72 2.78 2.21
CA LEU A 70 -9.30 2.85 0.81
C LEU A 70 -10.09 3.95 0.11
N TYR A 71 -9.41 4.76 -0.70
CA TYR A 71 -10.06 5.87 -1.40
C TYR A 71 -9.85 5.82 -2.91
N VAL A 72 -10.96 5.83 -3.62
CA VAL A 72 -11.09 6.12 -5.06
C VAL A 72 -12.38 6.94 -5.19
N PRO A 73 -12.39 8.10 -5.89
CA PRO A 73 -13.60 8.90 -6.03
C PRO A 73 -14.67 8.13 -6.80
N ALA A 74 -15.94 8.28 -6.41
CA ALA A 74 -17.07 7.50 -6.96
C ALA A 74 -17.28 7.60 -8.49
N ARG A 75 -16.62 8.56 -9.14
CA ARG A 75 -16.65 8.78 -10.60
C ARG A 75 -15.51 8.08 -11.36
N ALA A 76 -14.59 7.44 -10.65
CA ALA A 76 -13.44 6.76 -11.23
C ALA A 76 -13.61 5.25 -11.08
N TRP A 77 -13.41 4.52 -12.18
CA TRP A 77 -13.44 3.05 -12.22
C TRP A 77 -12.06 2.43 -12.04
N ASN A 78 -11.01 3.22 -12.27
CA ASN A 78 -9.62 2.82 -12.11
C ASN A 78 -8.78 4.02 -11.63
N THR A 79 -7.55 3.75 -11.23
CA THR A 79 -6.64 4.75 -10.67
C THR A 79 -6.24 5.81 -11.70
N PHE A 80 -6.08 5.43 -12.98
CA PHE A 80 -5.85 6.38 -14.06
C PHE A 80 -6.97 7.43 -14.15
N GLN A 81 -8.24 7.03 -14.15
CA GLN A 81 -9.36 7.97 -14.20
C GLN A 81 -9.42 8.93 -13.01
N MET A 82 -9.03 8.47 -11.82
CA MET A 82 -8.95 9.32 -10.64
C MET A 82 -8.00 10.50 -10.86
N TRP A 83 -6.81 10.25 -11.42
CA TRP A 83 -5.78 11.27 -11.62
C TRP A 83 -5.94 12.04 -12.94
N HIS A 84 -6.29 11.36 -14.03
CA HIS A 84 -6.60 11.98 -15.31
C HIS A 84 -7.78 12.96 -15.17
N GLY A 85 -8.82 12.56 -14.46
CA GLY A 85 -10.00 13.37 -14.18
C GLY A 85 -9.92 14.20 -12.91
N TYR A 86 -8.76 14.34 -12.24
CA TYR A 86 -8.66 14.90 -10.89
C TYR A 86 -9.45 16.22 -10.69
N ASP A 87 -10.24 16.28 -9.62
CA ASP A 87 -11.12 17.41 -9.28
C ASP A 87 -10.96 17.71 -7.79
N GLU A 88 -10.30 18.83 -7.50
CA GLU A 88 -9.96 19.29 -6.15
C GLU A 88 -11.18 19.35 -5.24
N LYS A 89 -12.33 19.84 -5.74
CA LYS A 89 -13.55 20.00 -4.94
C LYS A 89 -14.14 18.65 -4.55
N VAL A 90 -14.05 17.65 -5.43
CA VAL A 90 -14.51 16.29 -5.13
C VAL A 90 -13.62 15.68 -4.06
N ILE A 91 -12.30 15.82 -4.18
CA ILE A 91 -11.34 15.32 -3.20
C ILE A 91 -11.57 15.98 -1.83
N GLU A 92 -11.62 17.30 -1.77
CA GLU A 92 -11.84 18.04 -0.52
C GLU A 92 -13.15 17.67 0.18
N ARG A 93 -14.22 17.47 -0.59
CA ARG A 93 -15.52 17.03 -0.08
C ARG A 93 -15.41 15.62 0.51
N ASP A 94 -14.86 14.67 -0.26
CA ASP A 94 -14.80 13.27 0.15
C ASP A 94 -13.88 13.09 1.38
N LEU A 95 -12.74 13.79 1.43
CA LEU A 95 -11.87 13.83 2.61
C LEU A 95 -12.56 14.50 3.80
N GLY A 96 -13.42 15.50 3.56
CA GLY A 96 -14.26 16.09 4.60
C GLY A 96 -15.25 15.09 5.20
N TYR A 97 -15.81 14.17 4.41
CA TYR A 97 -16.60 13.07 4.95
C TYR A 97 -15.76 12.11 5.79
N ALA A 98 -14.55 11.79 5.36
CA ALA A 98 -13.63 10.93 6.10
C ALA A 98 -13.29 11.53 7.48
N GLU A 99 -13.04 12.85 7.54
CA GLU A 99 -12.83 13.59 8.79
C GLU A 99 -14.05 13.48 9.74
N GLN A 100 -15.27 13.68 9.24
CA GLN A 100 -16.50 13.61 10.04
C GLN A 100 -16.72 12.25 10.71
N ILE A 101 -16.24 11.17 10.08
CA ILE A 101 -16.31 9.80 10.64
C ILE A 101 -15.00 9.37 11.31
N ASN A 102 -14.08 10.31 11.55
CA ASN A 102 -12.86 10.12 12.34
C ASN A 102 -11.83 9.15 11.70
N ILE A 103 -11.80 9.06 10.37
CA ILE A 103 -10.69 8.44 9.63
C ILE A 103 -9.45 9.32 9.80
N ASN A 104 -8.27 8.70 10.01
CA ASN A 104 -6.99 9.41 10.11
C ASN A 104 -5.92 8.88 9.15
N ALA A 105 -6.26 7.89 8.31
CA ALA A 105 -5.37 7.37 7.30
C ALA A 105 -6.15 6.98 6.05
N ILE A 106 -5.61 7.31 4.88
CA ILE A 106 -6.17 6.87 3.61
C ILE A 106 -5.11 6.13 2.81
N ARG A 107 -5.46 4.95 2.31
CA ARG A 107 -4.71 4.26 1.28
C ARG A 107 -5.34 4.53 -0.08
N THR A 108 -4.52 4.95 -1.03
CA THR A 108 -4.89 5.09 -2.43
C THR A 108 -3.67 4.79 -3.30
N TRP A 109 -3.80 4.87 -4.61
CA TRP A 109 -2.74 4.50 -5.55
C TRP A 109 -2.43 5.67 -6.46
N VAL A 110 -1.16 5.85 -6.76
CA VAL A 110 -0.71 6.68 -7.87
C VAL A 110 -0.97 5.94 -9.17
N SER A 111 -1.06 6.66 -10.29
CA SER A 111 -1.21 6.06 -11.61
C SER A 111 0.06 6.23 -12.44
N TYR A 112 0.75 5.12 -12.68
CA TYR A 112 1.87 5.06 -13.63
C TYR A 112 1.43 5.45 -15.05
N GLU A 113 0.23 5.02 -15.49
CA GLU A 113 -0.31 5.43 -16.79
C GLU A 113 -0.53 6.95 -16.89
N GLN A 114 -1.05 7.58 -15.82
CA GLN A 114 -1.20 9.05 -15.80
C GLN A 114 0.15 9.76 -15.77
N TRP A 115 1.15 9.16 -15.12
CA TRP A 115 2.51 9.69 -15.13
C TRP A 115 3.13 9.64 -16.53
N LEU A 116 2.91 8.55 -17.28
CA LEU A 116 3.33 8.43 -18.68
C LEU A 116 2.68 9.51 -19.57
N GLU A 117 1.40 9.83 -19.31
CA GLU A 117 0.67 10.81 -20.11
C GLU A 117 1.02 12.26 -19.74
N ASN A 118 1.00 12.60 -18.45
CA ASN A 118 1.22 13.97 -17.99
C ASN A 118 1.75 13.99 -16.54
N PRO A 119 3.08 13.88 -16.34
CA PRO A 119 3.68 13.79 -15.01
C PRO A 119 3.54 15.09 -14.23
N GLU A 120 3.56 16.25 -14.89
CA GLU A 120 3.41 17.56 -14.22
C GLU A 120 2.01 17.76 -13.66
N LYS A 121 0.97 17.33 -14.39
CA LYS A 121 -0.41 17.37 -13.88
C LYS A 121 -0.57 16.43 -12.70
N LEU A 122 -0.02 15.21 -12.79
CA LEU A 122 -0.06 14.25 -11.70
C LEU A 122 0.63 14.80 -10.44
N GLU A 123 1.81 15.41 -10.59
CA GLU A 123 2.54 16.05 -9.49
C GLU A 123 1.67 17.06 -8.74
N ARG A 124 1.06 18.01 -9.45
CA ARG A 124 0.17 19.02 -8.86
C ARG A 124 -1.02 18.39 -8.14
N SER A 125 -1.61 17.35 -8.73
CA SER A 125 -2.75 16.64 -8.13
C SER A 125 -2.36 15.87 -6.86
N ILE A 126 -1.17 15.27 -6.81
CA ILE A 126 -0.65 14.60 -5.61
C ILE A 126 -0.41 15.62 -4.50
N ASP A 127 0.23 16.75 -4.81
CA ASP A 127 0.51 17.79 -3.83
C ASP A 127 -0.75 18.41 -3.24
N HIS A 128 -1.77 18.63 -4.08
CA HIS A 128 -3.09 19.02 -3.62
C HIS A 128 -3.72 17.95 -2.73
N PHE A 129 -3.71 16.68 -3.15
CA PHE A 129 -4.29 15.57 -2.37
C PHE A 129 -3.69 15.48 -0.97
N LEU A 130 -2.36 15.54 -0.88
CA LEU A 130 -1.63 15.48 0.38
C LEU A 130 -1.92 16.69 1.27
N THR A 131 -2.00 17.90 0.69
CA THR A 131 -2.39 19.12 1.43
C THR A 131 -3.79 18.99 2.00
N ALA A 132 -4.77 18.61 1.16
CA ALA A 132 -6.16 18.46 1.58
C ALA A 132 -6.33 17.37 2.67
N ALA A 133 -5.55 16.30 2.61
CA ALA A 133 -5.54 15.27 3.65
C ALA A 133 -4.91 15.76 4.96
N ASP A 134 -3.76 16.44 4.90
CA ASP A 134 -3.08 16.94 6.10
C ASP A 134 -3.90 18.00 6.85
N ASP A 135 -4.59 18.88 6.12
CA ASP A 135 -5.49 19.89 6.69
C ASP A 135 -6.62 19.26 7.53
N ARG A 136 -6.94 17.99 7.29
CA ARG A 136 -7.97 17.19 7.98
C ARG A 136 -7.37 16.16 8.94
N GLY A 137 -6.06 16.20 9.16
CA GLY A 137 -5.34 15.27 10.04
C GLY A 137 -5.31 13.82 9.53
N ILE A 138 -5.34 13.63 8.21
CA ILE A 138 -5.31 12.33 7.54
C ILE A 138 -3.93 12.12 6.92
N GLU A 139 -3.25 11.04 7.31
CA GLU A 139 -1.99 10.62 6.68
C GLU A 139 -2.29 9.72 5.46
N VAL A 140 -1.45 9.78 4.42
CA VAL A 140 -1.71 9.07 3.16
C VAL A 140 -0.72 7.93 2.93
N LEU A 141 -1.22 6.75 2.59
CA LEU A 141 -0.43 5.64 2.06
C LEU A 141 -0.65 5.56 0.55
N PHE A 142 0.41 5.75 -0.22
CA PHE A 142 0.36 5.60 -1.68
C PHE A 142 0.93 4.27 -2.14
N GLY A 143 0.14 3.50 -2.90
CA GLY A 143 0.66 2.42 -3.76
C GLY A 143 1.10 2.96 -5.10
N LEU A 144 2.27 2.53 -5.61
CA LEU A 144 2.79 3.02 -6.89
C LEU A 144 2.30 2.22 -8.10
N PHE A 145 2.14 0.90 -7.96
CA PHE A 145 1.74 0.01 -9.05
C PHE A 145 0.54 -0.86 -8.67
N GLU A 146 -0.19 -1.29 -9.69
CA GLU A 146 -1.39 -2.13 -9.59
C GLU A 146 -1.22 -3.43 -10.37
N SER A 147 -1.54 -4.57 -9.76
CA SER A 147 -1.53 -5.87 -10.43
C SER A 147 -2.93 -6.37 -10.80
N VAL A 148 -3.98 -5.70 -10.31
CA VAL A 148 -5.36 -6.17 -10.40
C VAL A 148 -6.09 -5.45 -11.53
N GLY A 149 -6.69 -6.21 -12.44
CA GLY A 149 -7.59 -5.68 -13.46
C GLY A 149 -7.22 -6.10 -14.88
N LYS A 150 -7.78 -5.38 -15.85
CA LYS A 150 -7.47 -5.61 -17.28
C LYS A 150 -6.22 -4.82 -17.69
N GLU A 151 -5.65 -5.17 -18.85
CA GLU A 151 -4.55 -4.42 -19.45
C GLU A 151 -4.86 -2.93 -19.59
N PRO A 152 -3.86 -2.03 -19.41
CA PRO A 152 -4.02 -0.58 -19.54
C PRO A 152 -4.07 -0.16 -21.02
N THR A 153 -5.05 -0.68 -21.75
CA THR A 153 -5.36 -0.21 -23.10
C THR A 153 -6.15 1.10 -23.01
N GLU A 154 -6.01 1.96 -24.01
CA GLU A 154 -6.79 3.20 -24.15
C GLU A 154 -8.27 3.00 -23.86
N LYS A 155 -8.85 1.94 -24.41
CA LYS A 155 -10.24 1.57 -24.16
C LYS A 155 -10.51 1.35 -22.67
N ASN A 156 -9.71 0.52 -21.99
CA ASN A 156 -9.95 0.18 -20.58
C ASN A 156 -9.67 1.36 -19.64
N LEU A 157 -8.70 2.21 -19.98
CA LEU A 157 -8.36 3.41 -19.20
C LEU A 157 -9.51 4.41 -19.19
N HIS A 158 -10.24 4.56 -20.30
CA HIS A 158 -11.32 5.53 -20.45
C HIS A 158 -12.74 4.94 -20.37
N ASP A 159 -12.90 3.62 -20.18
CA ASP A 159 -14.23 3.00 -20.06
C ASP A 159 -14.94 3.46 -18.79
N THR A 160 -16.18 3.94 -18.95
CA THR A 160 -17.03 4.45 -17.88
C THR A 160 -18.39 3.76 -17.82
N ASP A 161 -18.63 2.76 -18.67
CA ASP A 161 -19.86 1.97 -18.64
C ASP A 161 -19.90 1.15 -17.35
N PRO A 162 -20.92 1.33 -16.48
CA PRO A 162 -21.02 0.61 -15.21
C PRO A 162 -21.01 -0.92 -15.31
N LEU A 163 -21.29 -1.48 -16.49
CA LEU A 163 -21.31 -2.92 -16.73
C LEU A 163 -19.98 -3.45 -17.27
N THR A 164 -19.12 -2.60 -17.85
CA THR A 164 -17.89 -3.07 -18.53
C THR A 164 -16.60 -2.41 -18.06
N ALA A 165 -16.70 -1.24 -17.44
CA ALA A 165 -15.58 -0.47 -16.93
C ALA A 165 -14.79 -1.29 -15.90
N PRO A 166 -13.50 -1.59 -16.18
CA PRO A 166 -12.73 -2.47 -15.34
C PRO A 166 -11.80 -1.69 -14.39
N PRO A 167 -11.37 -2.29 -13.26
CA PRO A 167 -10.08 -1.93 -12.70
C PRO A 167 -8.99 -2.25 -13.74
N VAL A 168 -7.87 -1.54 -13.65
CA VAL A 168 -6.78 -1.62 -14.62
C VAL A 168 -5.48 -1.90 -13.90
N GLN A 169 -4.80 -2.98 -14.30
CA GLN A 169 -3.43 -3.23 -13.85
C GLN A 169 -2.49 -2.21 -14.49
N SER A 170 -1.45 -1.82 -13.78
CA SER A 170 -0.42 -0.93 -14.29
C SER A 170 0.91 -1.17 -13.56
N PRO A 171 2.01 -1.51 -14.26
CA PRO A 171 2.16 -1.42 -15.72
C PRO A 171 1.51 -2.57 -16.50
N SER A 172 1.50 -2.47 -17.83
CA SER A 172 1.01 -3.54 -18.72
C SER A 172 1.77 -4.87 -18.55
N SER A 173 1.13 -6.00 -18.88
CA SER A 173 1.77 -7.32 -18.78
C SER A 173 3.08 -7.42 -19.57
N PRO A 174 3.21 -6.88 -20.81
CA PRO A 174 4.47 -6.91 -21.54
C PRO A 174 5.62 -6.18 -20.84
N VAL A 175 5.34 -5.17 -20.02
CA VAL A 175 6.35 -4.48 -19.20
C VAL A 175 6.71 -5.33 -17.99
N ILE A 176 5.71 -5.83 -17.25
CA ILE A 176 5.93 -6.67 -16.06
C ILE A 176 6.74 -7.93 -16.40
N GLN A 177 6.48 -8.56 -17.55
CA GLN A 177 7.11 -9.82 -17.92
C GLN A 177 8.54 -9.69 -18.44
N ASN A 178 8.96 -8.49 -18.85
CA ASN A 178 10.27 -8.23 -19.46
C ASN A 178 11.14 -7.27 -18.61
N PRO A 179 12.14 -7.77 -17.88
CA PRO A 179 13.06 -6.96 -17.09
C PRO A 179 13.79 -5.85 -17.86
N ASP A 180 14.02 -6.03 -19.16
CA ASP A 180 14.67 -5.01 -20.01
C ASP A 180 13.79 -3.75 -20.18
N LYS A 181 12.50 -3.83 -19.83
CA LYS A 181 11.56 -2.71 -19.87
C LYS A 181 11.38 -2.03 -18.52
N TRP A 182 12.11 -2.44 -17.48
CA TRP A 182 11.86 -1.94 -16.13
C TRP A 182 12.50 -0.57 -15.86
N ASP A 183 13.31 -0.04 -16.77
CA ASP A 183 13.95 1.27 -16.56
C ASP A 183 12.93 2.42 -16.42
N GLU A 184 11.83 2.37 -17.19
CA GLU A 184 10.75 3.36 -17.13
C GLU A 184 9.90 3.24 -15.84
N PRO A 185 9.44 2.05 -15.40
CA PRO A 185 8.87 1.88 -14.05
C PRO A 185 9.81 2.31 -12.92
N ARG A 186 11.11 2.04 -13.03
CA ARG A 186 12.09 2.50 -12.04
C ARG A 186 12.23 4.02 -12.04
N GLU A 187 12.12 4.65 -13.20
CA GLU A 187 12.13 6.12 -13.30
C GLU A 187 10.90 6.72 -12.63
N PHE A 188 9.72 6.14 -12.81
CA PHE A 188 8.53 6.55 -12.07
C PHE A 188 8.71 6.43 -10.55
N VAL A 189 9.30 5.32 -10.07
CA VAL A 189 9.63 5.15 -8.64
C VAL A 189 10.58 6.27 -8.17
N ARG A 190 11.66 6.54 -8.90
CA ARG A 190 12.61 7.61 -8.56
C ARG A 190 11.93 8.98 -8.57
N TRP A 191 11.14 9.27 -9.60
CA TRP A 191 10.38 10.51 -9.74
C TRP A 191 9.48 10.78 -8.52
N PHE A 192 8.80 9.74 -8.02
CA PHE A 192 7.97 9.85 -6.82
C PHE A 192 8.82 10.04 -5.56
N MET A 193 9.86 9.21 -5.40
CA MET A 193 10.71 9.25 -4.21
C MET A 193 11.48 10.57 -4.08
N ASP A 194 11.95 11.15 -5.18
CA ASP A 194 12.67 12.42 -5.16
C ASP A 194 11.84 13.59 -4.62
N ARG A 195 10.51 13.49 -4.76
CA ARG A 195 9.57 14.52 -4.32
C ARG A 195 9.05 14.28 -2.91
N TRP A 196 8.64 13.05 -2.60
CA TRP A 196 7.82 12.80 -1.41
C TRP A 196 8.42 11.80 -0.39
N LYS A 197 9.62 11.24 -0.60
CA LYS A 197 10.17 10.21 0.32
C LYS A 197 10.32 10.63 1.79
N ASP A 198 10.45 11.92 2.06
CA ASP A 198 10.58 12.51 3.39
C ASP A 198 9.35 13.37 3.75
N ASP A 199 8.25 13.24 3.01
CA ASP A 199 7.03 14.01 3.23
C ASP A 199 6.27 13.50 4.45
N ASP A 200 6.15 14.36 5.45
CA ASP A 200 5.52 14.07 6.73
C ASP A 200 4.01 13.81 6.64
N ARG A 201 3.38 14.10 5.50
CA ARG A 201 1.96 13.84 5.22
C ARG A 201 1.74 12.38 4.80
N LEU A 202 2.80 11.65 4.47
CA LEU A 202 2.74 10.24 4.10
C LEU A 202 2.84 9.32 5.32
N LEU A 203 1.93 8.34 5.39
CA LEU A 203 1.98 7.23 6.33
C LEU A 203 3.01 6.18 5.89
N ALA A 204 3.00 5.84 4.60
CA ALA A 204 3.91 4.89 3.98
C ALA A 204 3.85 4.98 2.44
N ILE A 205 4.84 4.37 1.78
CA ILE A 205 4.89 4.19 0.33
C ILE A 205 4.91 2.69 0.06
N GLU A 206 3.94 2.21 -0.70
CA GLU A 206 3.78 0.81 -1.07
C GLU A 206 4.25 0.61 -2.52
N ALA A 207 5.12 -0.37 -2.73
CA ALA A 207 5.68 -0.64 -4.05
C ALA A 207 4.62 -1.10 -5.05
N MET A 208 3.77 -2.05 -4.66
CA MET A 208 2.81 -2.66 -5.56
C MET A 208 1.64 -3.26 -4.78
N ASN A 209 0.43 -3.00 -5.24
CA ASN A 209 -0.76 -3.69 -4.78
C ASN A 209 -0.74 -5.15 -5.24
N GLU A 210 -1.13 -6.06 -4.35
CA GLU A 210 -1.34 -7.49 -4.64
C GLU A 210 -0.28 -8.10 -5.58
N PRO A 211 1.00 -8.21 -5.20
CA PRO A 211 2.05 -8.77 -6.07
C PRO A 211 1.83 -10.24 -6.49
N GLY A 212 0.72 -10.84 -6.06
CA GLY A 212 0.19 -12.11 -6.53
C GLY A 212 1.13 -13.29 -6.27
N TRP A 213 0.78 -14.42 -6.87
CA TRP A 213 1.55 -15.66 -6.75
C TRP A 213 2.42 -15.95 -7.97
N LEU A 214 2.21 -15.19 -9.06
CA LEU A 214 2.89 -15.39 -10.33
C LEU A 214 4.37 -14.96 -10.23
N PRO A 215 5.32 -15.80 -10.67
CA PRO A 215 6.76 -15.51 -10.53
C PRO A 215 7.17 -14.17 -11.14
N LYS A 216 6.61 -13.81 -12.30
CA LYS A 216 6.97 -12.56 -13.00
C LYS A 216 6.50 -11.31 -12.27
N ILE A 217 5.29 -11.34 -11.69
CA ILE A 217 4.80 -10.22 -10.89
C ILE A 217 5.69 -10.05 -9.65
N LYS A 218 6.01 -11.14 -8.94
CA LYS A 218 6.92 -11.07 -7.77
C LYS A 218 8.31 -10.53 -8.13
N GLN A 219 8.87 -10.93 -9.27
CA GLN A 219 10.15 -10.42 -9.74
C GLN A 219 10.07 -8.91 -10.00
N PHE A 220 9.02 -8.45 -10.67
CA PHE A 220 8.77 -7.03 -10.91
C PHE A 220 8.61 -6.26 -9.59
N SER A 221 7.73 -6.71 -8.69
CA SER A 221 7.51 -6.07 -7.38
C SER A 221 8.79 -6.02 -6.56
N LYS A 222 9.61 -7.08 -6.58
CA LYS A 222 10.92 -7.10 -5.93
C LYS A 222 11.85 -6.03 -6.52
N GLY A 223 11.94 -5.91 -7.84
CA GLY A 223 12.77 -4.90 -8.48
C GLY A 223 12.32 -3.46 -8.18
N MET A 224 11.00 -3.22 -8.10
CA MET A 224 10.46 -1.92 -7.71
C MET A 224 10.72 -1.62 -6.23
N PHE A 225 10.60 -2.63 -5.35
CA PHE A 225 10.94 -2.50 -3.94
C PHE A 225 12.43 -2.21 -3.72
N GLU A 226 13.33 -2.88 -4.45
CA GLU A 226 14.76 -2.58 -4.43
C GLU A 226 15.03 -1.13 -4.84
N THR A 227 14.37 -0.66 -5.89
CA THR A 227 14.47 0.74 -6.34
C THR A 227 13.96 1.72 -5.28
N LEU A 228 12.85 1.43 -4.62
CA LEU A 228 12.36 2.23 -3.48
C LEU A 228 13.37 2.26 -2.33
N ALA A 229 13.93 1.10 -1.98
CA ALA A 229 14.88 0.97 -0.89
C ALA A 229 16.19 1.73 -1.14
N GLU A 230 16.68 1.74 -2.38
CA GLU A 230 17.84 2.51 -2.82
C GLU A 230 17.59 4.03 -2.73
N ASN A 231 16.35 4.46 -2.97
CA ASN A 231 15.96 5.88 -2.96
C ASN A 231 15.29 6.32 -1.65
N ARG A 232 15.34 5.49 -0.61
CA ARG A 232 14.66 5.75 0.67
C ARG A 232 15.06 7.09 1.28
N GLY A 233 14.08 7.74 1.91
CA GLY A 233 14.28 8.93 2.71
C GLY A 233 15.18 8.69 3.92
N ARG A 234 15.55 9.76 4.62
CA ARG A 234 16.33 9.64 5.85
C ARG A 234 15.41 9.17 6.98
N SER A 235 15.68 8.00 7.55
CA SER A 235 15.15 7.66 8.87
C SER A 235 15.66 8.70 9.87
N ARG A 236 14.77 9.49 10.48
CA ARG A 236 15.10 10.42 11.57
C ARG A 236 14.53 9.92 12.88
#